data_AF-A0AAD8KLZ6-F1
#
_entry.id   AF-A0AAD8KLZ6-F1
#
_cell.length_a   1.000
_cell.length_b   1.000
_cell.length_c   1.000
_cell.angle_alpha   90.00
_cell.angle_beta   90.00
_cell.angle_gamma   90.00
#
_symmetry.space_group_name_H-M   'P 1'
#
loop_
_entity.id
_entity.type
_entity.pdbx_description
1 polymer ?
#
loop_
_entity_poly.entity_id
_entity_poly.type
_entity_poly.pdbx_seq_one_letter_code
_entity_poly.pdbx_strand_id
1 'polypeptide(L)'
;MVKMSESLRSSINGMDIEVELQLKKMGHSNVWNSHPKTYGPGSRTCRVCGNSHGLIRKYGLMCCRQCFHSNAKEIGFIKYR
;
A
#
# COMPACT_ATOMS: atom_id res chain seq x y z
N MET A 1 49.08 -31.08 16.82
CA MET A 1 47.83 -30.77 17.55
C MET A 1 47.88 -29.31 18.02
N VAL A 2 47.60 -28.37 17.12
CA VAL A 2 47.49 -26.95 17.48
C VAL A 2 46.10 -26.76 18.09
N LYS A 3 46.04 -26.59 19.41
CA LYS A 3 44.83 -26.24 20.15
C LYS A 3 44.48 -24.80 19.79
N MET A 4 43.60 -24.60 18.82
CA MET A 4 42.95 -23.30 18.63
C MET A 4 42.08 -23.05 19.86
N SER A 5 42.47 -22.03 20.61
CA SER A 5 41.79 -21.51 21.80
C SER A 5 40.32 -21.23 21.52
N GLU A 6 39.47 -21.74 22.39
CA GLU A 6 38.00 -21.60 22.38
C GLU A 6 37.52 -20.14 22.55
N SER A 7 38.43 -19.16 22.59
CA SER A 7 38.14 -17.74 22.68
C SER A 7 37.71 -17.09 21.36
N LEU A 8 37.83 -17.78 20.21
CA LEU A 8 37.37 -17.27 18.90
C LEU A 8 35.98 -17.79 18.48
N ARG A 9 35.34 -18.64 19.27
CA ARG A 9 33.95 -19.10 19.02
C ARG A 9 32.88 -18.25 19.68
N SER A 10 33.27 -17.28 20.51
CA SER A 10 32.39 -16.40 21.27
C SER A 10 32.07 -15.06 20.57
N SER A 11 32.60 -14.79 19.37
CA SER A 11 32.39 -13.51 18.67
C SER A 11 31.59 -13.57 17.36
N ILE A 12 31.12 -14.76 16.93
CA ILE A 12 30.35 -14.90 15.67
C ILE A 12 28.85 -15.13 15.92
N ASN A 13 28.48 -15.80 17.01
CA ASN A 13 27.08 -16.20 17.26
C ASN A 13 26.17 -15.10 17.85
N GLY A 14 26.64 -13.85 17.90
CA GLY A 14 25.82 -12.69 18.28
C GLY A 14 25.19 -11.96 17.08
N MET A 15 25.68 -12.22 15.86
CA MET A 15 25.22 -11.56 14.63
C MET A 15 24.16 -12.37 13.87
N ASP A 16 23.84 -13.60 14.30
CA ASP A 16 22.97 -14.50 13.53
C ASP A 16 21.48 -14.40 13.91
N ILE A 17 21.15 -14.12 15.18
CA ILE A 17 19.75 -14.04 15.64
C ILE A 17 19.08 -12.72 15.21
N GLU A 18 19.80 -11.60 15.22
CA GLU A 18 19.29 -10.33 14.68
C GLU A 18 19.11 -10.40 13.15
N VAL A 19 20.04 -11.06 12.43
CA VAL A 19 19.97 -11.21 10.97
C VAL A 19 18.83 -12.16 10.55
N GLU A 20 18.56 -13.23 11.30
CA GLU A 20 17.42 -14.12 11.03
C GLU A 20 16.06 -13.43 11.32
N LEU A 21 15.97 -12.65 12.41
CA LEU A 21 14.79 -11.82 12.70
C LEU A 21 14.59 -10.71 11.67
N GLN A 22 15.67 -10.12 11.15
CA GLN A 22 15.61 -9.14 10.06
C GLN A 22 15.14 -9.80 8.75
N LEU A 23 15.66 -10.98 8.39
CA LEU A 23 15.23 -11.76 7.22
C LEU A 23 13.73 -12.15 7.28
N LYS A 24 13.23 -12.55 8.45
CA LYS A 24 11.78 -12.83 8.66
C LYS A 24 10.90 -11.58 8.54
N LYS A 25 11.39 -10.39 8.91
CA LYS A 25 10.68 -9.11 8.76
C LYS A 25 10.61 -8.62 7.31
N MET A 26 11.58 -9.01 6.47
CA MET A 26 11.66 -8.60 5.06
C MET A 26 10.69 -9.35 4.14
N GLY A 27 10.27 -10.56 4.52
CA GLY A 27 9.34 -11.37 3.70
C GLY A 27 7.96 -10.73 3.54
N HIS A 28 7.38 -10.18 4.62
CA HIS A 28 6.06 -9.54 4.55
C HIS A 28 6.09 -8.20 3.83
N SER A 29 7.16 -7.41 4.04
CA SER A 29 7.33 -6.09 3.43
C SER A 29 7.48 -6.15 1.92
N ASN A 30 8.15 -7.18 1.37
CA ASN A 30 8.29 -7.36 -0.08
C ASN A 30 7.04 -7.92 -0.78
N VAL A 31 6.07 -8.48 -0.02
CA VAL A 31 4.83 -9.05 -0.57
C VAL A 31 3.67 -8.06 -0.50
N TRP A 32 3.70 -7.11 0.45
CA TRP A 32 2.64 -6.14 0.67
C TRP A 32 2.38 -5.28 -0.57
N ASN A 33 1.14 -5.28 -1.06
CA ASN A 33 0.70 -4.53 -2.26
C ASN A 33 1.57 -4.79 -3.51
N SER A 34 2.16 -5.98 -3.62
CA SER A 34 3.01 -6.42 -4.74
C SER A 34 2.27 -6.48 -6.09
N HIS A 35 0.95 -6.69 -6.09
CA HIS A 35 0.17 -6.77 -7.32
C HIS A 35 -0.04 -5.38 -7.94
N PRO A 36 0.43 -5.13 -9.18
CA PRO A 36 0.30 -3.83 -9.82
C PRO A 36 -1.18 -3.50 -10.10
N LYS A 37 -1.66 -2.38 -9.55
CA LYS A 37 -3.05 -1.91 -9.73
C LYS A 37 -3.15 -0.89 -10.86
N THR A 38 -2.79 -1.28 -12.08
CA THR A 38 -2.85 -0.39 -13.25
C THR A 38 -4.27 -0.21 -13.80
N TYR A 39 -5.14 -1.21 -13.62
CA TYR A 39 -6.53 -1.18 -14.11
C TYR A 39 -7.53 -1.79 -13.11
N GLY A 40 -8.82 -1.79 -13.48
CA GLY A 40 -9.91 -2.29 -12.63
C GLY A 40 -10.39 -1.31 -11.54
N PRO A 41 -11.31 -1.74 -10.66
CA PRO A 41 -11.91 -0.88 -9.64
C PRO A 41 -10.92 -0.45 -8.56
N GLY A 42 -9.97 -1.31 -8.16
CA GLY A 42 -8.98 -1.00 -7.12
C GLY A 42 -7.82 -0.10 -7.57
N SER A 43 -7.72 0.20 -8.86
CA SER A 43 -6.71 1.13 -9.40
C SER A 43 -7.10 2.60 -9.26
N ARG A 44 -8.37 2.88 -8.96
CA ARG A 44 -8.94 4.23 -8.99
C ARG A 44 -9.65 4.52 -7.69
N THR A 45 -9.51 5.74 -7.22
CA THR A 45 -10.14 6.22 -6.00
C THR A 45 -10.79 7.58 -6.24
N CYS A 46 -11.80 7.89 -5.42
CA CYS A 46 -12.43 9.19 -5.42
C CYS A 46 -11.45 10.27 -4.99
N ARG A 47 -11.39 11.37 -5.75
CA ARG A 47 -10.57 12.54 -5.41
C ARG A 47 -10.93 13.22 -4.09
N VAL A 48 -12.16 13.03 -3.60
CA VAL A 48 -12.67 13.69 -2.37
C VAL A 48 -12.56 12.76 -1.16
N CYS A 49 -13.09 11.55 -1.24
CA CYS A 49 -13.21 10.64 -0.09
C CYS A 49 -12.28 9.42 -0.11
N GLY A 50 -11.48 9.23 -1.17
CA GLY A 50 -10.59 8.08 -1.31
C GLY A 50 -11.29 6.73 -1.57
N ASN A 51 -12.62 6.68 -1.56
CA ASN A 51 -13.37 5.46 -1.85
C ASN A 51 -13.19 5.02 -3.32
N SER A 52 -12.93 3.73 -3.55
CA SER A 52 -12.86 3.11 -4.88
C SER A 52 -14.23 2.74 -5.46
N HIS A 53 -15.26 2.70 -4.62
CA HIS A 53 -16.61 2.27 -5.02
C HIS A 53 -17.46 3.42 -5.56
N GLY A 54 -18.33 3.10 -6.53
CA GLY A 54 -19.33 4.05 -7.04
C GLY A 54 -18.72 5.27 -7.72
N LEU A 55 -17.58 5.09 -8.39
CA LEU A 55 -16.82 6.15 -9.03
C LEU A 55 -17.48 6.60 -10.35
N ILE A 56 -17.85 7.88 -10.44
CA ILE A 56 -18.28 8.54 -11.65
C ILE A 56 -17.03 8.95 -12.44
N ARG A 57 -16.87 8.34 -13.61
CA ARG A 57 -15.69 8.50 -14.48
C ARG A 57 -15.96 9.38 -15.70
N LYS A 58 -17.22 9.74 -15.94
CA LYS A 58 -17.61 10.58 -17.08
C LYS A 58 -17.04 11.98 -16.90
N TYR A 59 -16.61 12.58 -18.01
CA TYR A 59 -16.05 13.94 -18.06
C TYR A 59 -14.80 14.15 -17.18
N GLY A 60 -14.07 13.08 -16.82
CA GLY A 60 -12.85 13.19 -16.00
C GLY A 60 -13.09 13.59 -14.53
N LEU A 61 -14.32 13.44 -14.02
CA LEU A 61 -14.68 13.86 -12.67
C LEU A 61 -14.03 13.02 -11.55
N MET A 62 -13.75 11.74 -11.79
CA MET A 62 -13.07 10.82 -10.86
C MET A 62 -13.57 10.94 -9.40
N CYS A 63 -14.88 10.97 -9.24
CA CYS A 63 -15.56 11.36 -8.00
C CYS A 63 -16.63 10.32 -7.65
N CYS A 64 -16.81 10.03 -6.36
CA CYS A 64 -17.79 9.06 -5.89
C CYS A 64 -19.22 9.61 -6.04
N ARG A 65 -20.23 8.75 -6.25
CA ARG A 65 -21.63 9.20 -6.42
C ARG A 65 -22.18 10.05 -5.26
N GLN A 66 -21.74 9.78 -4.03
CA GLN A 66 -22.14 10.55 -2.84
C GLN A 66 -21.50 11.96 -2.88
N CYS A 67 -20.20 11.99 -3.12
CA CYS A 67 -19.39 13.19 -3.28
C CYS A 67 -19.91 14.09 -4.42
N PHE A 68 -20.32 13.46 -5.53
CA PHE A 68 -20.90 14.17 -6.66
C PHE A 68 -22.19 14.86 -6.28
N HIS A 69 -23.07 14.21 -5.53
CA HIS A 69 -24.35 14.80 -5.14
C HIS A 69 -24.17 16.02 -4.24
N SER A 70 -23.28 15.94 -3.25
CA SER A 70 -22.97 17.07 -2.36
C SER A 70 -22.42 18.28 -3.11
N ASN A 71 -21.55 18.04 -4.10
CA ASN A 71 -20.84 19.11 -4.82
C ASN A 71 -21.46 19.46 -6.17
N ALA A 72 -22.56 18.82 -6.58
CA ALA A 72 -23.13 18.95 -7.93
C ALA A 72 -23.44 20.42 -8.29
N LYS A 73 -23.97 21.18 -7.33
CA LYS A 73 -24.32 22.60 -7.53
C LYS A 73 -23.07 23.47 -7.76
N GLU A 74 -22.00 23.24 -7.01
CA GLU A 74 -20.74 23.98 -7.12
C GLU A 74 -20.00 23.66 -8.43
N ILE A 75 -20.12 22.42 -8.91
CA ILE A 75 -19.60 22.00 -10.21
C ILE A 75 -20.43 22.62 -11.37
N GLY A 76 -21.63 23.14 -11.09
CA GLY A 76 -22.51 23.76 -12.08
C GLY A 76 -23.56 22.82 -12.69
N PHE A 77 -23.79 21.65 -12.08
CA PHE A 77 -24.89 20.76 -12.50
C PHE A 77 -26.23 21.25 -11.96
N ILE A 78 -27.20 21.45 -12.86
CA ILE A 78 -28.58 21.87 -12.53
C ILE A 78 -29.55 20.72 -12.84
N LYS A 79 -30.48 20.45 -11.92
CA LYS A 79 -31.55 19.46 -12.11
C LYS A 79 -32.73 20.14 -12.82
N TYR A 80 -33.01 19.71 -14.06
CA TYR A 80 -34.10 20.29 -14.87
C TYR A 80 -35.46 19.61 -14.69
N ARG A 81 -35.50 18.39 -14.14
CA ARG A 81 -36.71 17.60 -13.88
C ARG A 81 -36.58 16.88 -12.54
#